data_AF-A0A0B7MP63-F1
#
_entry.id   AF-A0A0B7MP63-F1
#
_cell.length_a   1.000
_cell.length_b   1.000
_cell.length_c   1.000
_cell.angle_alpha   90.00
_cell.angle_beta   90.00
_cell.angle_gamma   90.00
#
_symmetry.space_group_name_H-M   'P 1'
#
loop_
_entity.id
_entity.type
_entity.pdbx_description
1 polymer ?
#
loop_
_entity_poly.entity_id
_entity_poly.type
_entity_poly.pdbx_seq_one_letter_code
_entity_poly.pdbx_strand_id
1 'polypeptide(L)' 'MAHTLAEMKVANISEEGLQKLQNAEKAINSIGGGTQDEEIYLLALTRQGR' A
#
# COMPACT_ATOMS: atom_id res chain seq x y z
N MET A 1 -13.30 -2.16 14.04
CA MET A 1 -12.64 -2.04 12.73
C MET A 1 -11.46 -3.01 12.54
N ALA A 2 -11.36 -4.10 13.30
CA ALA A 2 -10.22 -5.04 13.23
C ALA A 2 -10.47 -6.31 12.38
N HIS A 3 -11.71 -6.57 11.94
CA HIS A 3 -12.06 -7.81 11.23
C HIS A 3 -11.85 -7.76 9.70
N THR A 4 -11.65 -6.59 9.11
CA THR A 4 -11.48 -6.44 7.64
C THR A 4 -10.08 -6.82 7.15
N LEU A 5 -9.04 -6.59 7.95
CA LEU A 5 -7.66 -6.96 7.60
C LEU A 5 -7.41 -8.47 7.65
N ALA A 6 -8.12 -9.20 8.52
CA ALA A 6 -7.94 -10.64 8.67
C ALA A 6 -8.39 -11.45 7.43
N GLU A 7 -9.28 -10.88 6.61
CA GLU A 7 -9.75 -11.48 5.36
C GLU A 7 -8.97 -10.99 4.12
N MET A 8 -7.88 -10.26 4.33
CA MET A 8 -7.07 -9.67 3.24
C MET A 8 -5.74 -10.41 3.08
N LYS A 9 -5.35 -10.64 1.84
CA LYS A 9 -4.04 -11.19 1.47
C LYS A 9 -3.26 -10.16 0.66
N VAL A 10 -1.93 -10.23 0.75
CA VAL A 10 -1.06 -9.46 -0.15
C VAL A 10 -1.41 -9.87 -1.58
N ALA A 11 -1.81 -8.88 -2.37
CA ALA A 11 -2.15 -9.07 -3.76
C ALA A 11 -0.88 -9.37 -4.54
N ASN A 12 -0.91 -10.41 -5.38
CA ASN A 12 0.16 -10.62 -6.34
C ASN A 12 -0.07 -9.66 -7.51
N ILE A 13 0.65 -8.54 -7.50
CA ILE A 13 0.53 -7.49 -8.51
C ILE A 13 1.61 -7.66 -9.58
N SER A 14 1.30 -7.22 -10.80
CA SER A 14 2.30 -7.14 -11.86
C SER A 14 3.37 -6.08 -11.54
N GLU A 15 4.52 -6.18 -12.19
CA GLU A 15 5.63 -5.22 -12.05
C GLU A 15 5.20 -3.78 -12.39
N GLU A 16 4.33 -3.62 -13.39
CA GLU A 16 3.70 -2.32 -13.70
C GLU A 16 2.83 -1.78 -12.56
N GLY A 17 2.12 -2.66 -11.86
CA GLY A 17 1.32 -2.32 -10.68
C GLY A 17 2.21 -1.91 -9.50
N LEU A 18 3.31 -2.64 -9.29
CA LEU A 18 4.31 -2.32 -8.27
C LEU A 18 4.95 -0.95 -8.53
N GLN A 19 5.31 -0.67 -9.79
CA GLN A 19 5.88 0.62 -10.19
C GLN A 19 4.93 1.79 -9.89
N LYS A 20 3.62 1.60 -10.12
CA LYS A 20 2.60 2.61 -9.80
C LYS A 20 2.49 2.85 -8.29
N LEU A 21 2.55 1.80 -7.47
CA LEU A 21 2.54 1.93 -6.01
C LEU A 21 3.77 2.67 -5.51
N GLN A 22 4.96 2.31 -5.99
CA GLN A 22 6.20 3.00 -5.61
C GLN A 22 6.20 4.47 -6.02
N ASN A 23 5.65 4.80 -7.18
CA ASN A 23 5.52 6.19 -7.62
C ASN A 23 4.53 6.97 -6.74
N ALA A 24 3.45 6.33 -6.30
CA ALA A 24 2.51 6.91 -5.35
C ALA A 24 3.13 7.09 -3.95
N GLU A 25 3.89 6.10 -3.45
CA GLU A 25 4.66 6.21 -2.20
C GLU A 25 5.62 7.39 -2.24
N LYS A 26 6.42 7.49 -3.31
CA LYS A 26 7.35 8.61 -3.50
C LYS A 26 6.63 9.95 -3.56
N ALA A 27 5.50 10.04 -4.27
CA ALA A 27 4.73 11.27 -4.34
C ALA A 27 4.18 11.68 -2.97
N ILE A 28 3.63 10.74 -2.21
CA ILE A 28 3.06 10.99 -0.87
C ILE A 28 4.16 11.43 0.11
N ASN A 29 5.28 10.71 0.16
CA ASN A 29 6.40 11.04 1.03
C ASN A 29 7.05 12.39 0.62
N SER A 30 7.08 12.73 -0.67
CA SER A 30 7.62 14.01 -1.16
C SER A 30 6.73 15.21 -0.85
N ILE A 31 5.42 15.01 -0.68
CA ILE A 31 4.44 16.08 -0.35
C ILE A 31 4.45 16.39 1.16
N GLY A 32 5.23 15.67 1.97
CA GLY A 32 5.25 15.81 3.42
C GLY A 32 4.13 15.02 4.12
N GLY A 33 3.62 13.97 3.46
CA GLY A 33 2.68 13.03 4.07
C GLY A 33 3.28 12.24 5.24
N GLY A 34 4.61 12.21 5.32
CA GLY A 34 5.37 11.77 6.48
C GLY A 34 5.96 12.96 7.22
N THR A 35 5.83 13.01 8.54
CA THR A 35 6.77 13.80 9.34
C THR A 35 8.20 13.29 9.07
N GLN A 36 9.26 14.05 9.38
CA GLN A 36 10.65 13.66 9.04
C GLN A 36 11.07 12.27 9.58
N ASP A 37 10.26 11.63 10.43
CA ASP A 37 10.44 10.30 11.03
C ASP A 37 9.41 9.24 10.58
N GLU A 38 8.47 9.56 9.67
CA GLU A 38 7.40 8.63 9.25
C GLU A 38 7.43 8.40 7.73
N GLU A 39 7.70 7.17 7.31
CA GLU A 39 7.60 6.78 5.90
C GLU A 39 6.27 6.08 5.62
N ILE A 40 5.56 6.52 4.58
CA ILE A 40 4.32 5.88 4.14
C ILE A 40 4.66 4.76 3.14
N TYR A 41 4.21 3.55 3.49
CA TYR A 41 4.28 2.35 2.65
C TYR A 41 2.88 1.96 2.16
N LEU A 42 2.76 1.64 0.88
CA LEU A 42 1.54 1.21 0.24
C LEU A 42 1.57 -0.30 0.00
N LEU A 43 0.56 -1.00 0.52
CA LEU A 43 0.37 -2.43 0.28
C LEU A 43 -0.87 -2.66 -0.56
N ALA A 44 -0.72 -3.42 -1.64
CA ALA A 44 -1.86 -3.92 -2.39
C ALA A 44 -2.44 -5.15 -1.67
N LEU A 45 -3.70 -5.07 -1.30
CA LEU A 45 -4.43 -6.15 -0.63
C LEU A 45 -5.57 -6.63 -1.53
N THR A 46 -5.69 -7.94 -1.69
CA THR A 46 -6.88 -8.58 -2.24
C THR A 46 -7.71 -9.15 -1.11
N ARG A 47 -9.03 -8.96 -1.19
CA ARG A 47 -9.96 -9.62 -0.26
C ARG A 47 -10.03 -11.09 -0.65
N GLN A 48 -9.72 -11.97 0.29
CA GLN A 48 -9.96 -13.39 0.13
C GLN A 48 -11.46 -13.62 0.30
N GLY A 49 -12.18 -13.74 -0.81
CA GLY A 49 -13.59 -14.13 -0.80
C GLY A 49 -13.76 -15.58 -0.31
N ARG A 50 -14.89 -15.85 0.34
CA ARG A 50 -15.40 -17.22 0.50
C ARG A 50 -15.68 -17.86 -0.85
#